data_AF-A0A0M1JAG2-F1
#
_entry.id   AF-A0A0M1JAG2-F1
#
_cell.length_a   1.000
_cell.length_b   1.000
_cell.length_c   1.000
_cell.angle_alpha   90.00
_cell.angle_beta   90.00
_cell.angle_gamma   90.00
#
_symmetry.space_group_name_H-M   'P 1'
#
loop_
_entity.id
_entity.type
_entity.pdbx_description
1 polymer ?
#
loop_
_entity_poly.entity_id
_entity_poly.type
_entity_poly.pdbx_seq_one_letter_code
_entity_poly.pdbx_strand_id
1 'polypeptide(L)'
;MPAKDKFNAAVMKLQHEMWKNKLITFLNGGPAPTNTSHKDCALGKWMYQEGGMSEYGTLPEMKSLERQHTQFHDTVRKAIDLHSAGDQDAAWKLYESLKPMSAEIMRIIDVFNTKINR
;
A
#
# COMPACT_ATOMS: atom_id res chain seq x y z
N MET A 1 -4.60 22.44 -9.37
CA MET A 1 -5.37 21.23 -9.73
C MET A 1 -5.83 20.56 -8.44
N PRO A 2 -7.14 20.34 -8.23
CA PRO A 2 -7.70 19.56 -7.12
C PRO A 2 -7.00 18.22 -6.90
N ALA A 3 -6.96 17.71 -5.67
CA ALA A 3 -6.31 16.43 -5.38
C ALA A 3 -7.02 15.25 -6.06
N LYS A 4 -8.35 15.34 -6.25
CA LYS A 4 -9.12 14.35 -7.04
C LYS A 4 -8.63 14.21 -8.49
N ASP A 5 -8.21 15.29 -9.14
CA ASP A 5 -7.81 15.25 -10.55
C ASP A 5 -6.46 14.52 -10.73
N LYS A 6 -5.72 14.33 -9.64
CA LYS A 6 -4.49 13.54 -9.58
C LYS A 6 -4.72 12.11 -9.09
N PHE A 7 -5.90 11.82 -8.55
CA PHE A 7 -6.23 10.49 -8.05
C PHE A 7 -6.74 9.60 -9.18
N ASN A 8 -5.98 8.56 -9.51
CA ASN A 8 -6.41 7.53 -10.46
C ASN A 8 -6.47 6.18 -9.76
N ALA A 9 -7.69 5.74 -9.42
CA ALA A 9 -7.91 4.49 -8.69
C ALA A 9 -7.31 3.27 -9.41
N ALA A 10 -7.44 3.17 -10.74
CA ALA A 10 -6.88 2.04 -11.49
C ALA A 10 -5.34 2.00 -11.39
N VAL A 11 -4.68 3.15 -11.49
CA VAL A 11 -3.23 3.26 -11.32
C VAL A 11 -2.81 2.90 -9.88
N MET A 12 -3.53 3.39 -8.86
CA MET A 12 -3.20 3.10 -7.46
C MET A 12 -3.31 1.59 -7.16
N LYS A 13 -4.36 0.94 -7.66
CA LYS A 13 -4.55 -0.51 -7.50
C LYS A 13 -3.45 -1.30 -8.22
N LEU A 14 -3.15 -0.94 -9.47
CA LEU A 14 -2.07 -1.58 -10.23
C LEU A 14 -0.71 -1.46 -9.53
N GLN A 15 -0.36 -0.25 -9.06
CA GLN A 15 0.90 -0.02 -8.35
C GLN A 15 1.01 -0.82 -7.05
N HIS A 16 -0.11 -0.99 -6.33
CA HIS A 16 -0.13 -1.82 -5.12
C HIS A 16 0.07 -3.32 -5.43
N GLU A 17 -0.56 -3.85 -6.48
CA GLU A 17 -0.30 -5.23 -6.94
C GLU A 17 1.15 -5.43 -7.39
N MET A 18 1.69 -4.48 -8.15
CA MET A 18 3.10 -4.52 -8.56
C MET A 18 4.03 -4.53 -7.35
N TRP A 19 3.69 -3.80 -6.29
CA TRP A 19 4.47 -3.78 -5.06
C TRP A 19 4.46 -5.16 -4.37
N LYS A 20 3.29 -5.81 -4.27
CA LYS A 20 3.17 -7.17 -3.74
C LYS A 20 4.04 -8.17 -4.52
N ASN A 21 4.07 -8.06 -5.85
CA ASN A 21 4.90 -8.90 -6.70
C ASN A 21 6.40 -8.71 -6.44
N LYS A 22 6.86 -7.48 -6.16
CA LYS A 22 8.28 -7.25 -5.79
C LYS A 22 8.65 -7.98 -4.49
N LEU A 23 7.74 -8.03 -3.52
CA LEU A 23 7.96 -8.79 -2.29
C LEU A 23 8.05 -10.30 -2.59
N ILE A 24 7.15 -10.84 -3.41
CA ILE A 24 7.22 -12.26 -3.83
C ILE A 24 8.56 -12.56 -4.51
N THR A 25 9.01 -11.69 -5.43
CA THR A 25 10.31 -11.86 -6.09
C THR A 25 11.46 -11.90 -5.09
N PHE A 26 11.47 -10.99 -4.11
CA PHE A 26 12.49 -10.98 -3.05
C PHE A 26 12.45 -12.25 -2.19
N LEU A 27 11.26 -12.68 -1.76
CA LEU A 27 11.09 -13.90 -0.96
C LEU A 27 11.46 -15.20 -1.70
N ASN A 28 11.64 -15.14 -3.02
CA ASN A 28 12.16 -16.23 -3.83
C ASN A 28 13.66 -16.07 -4.17
N GLY A 29 14.39 -15.23 -3.44
CA GLY A 29 15.82 -15.00 -3.64
C GLY A 29 16.18 -13.93 -4.67
N GLY A 30 15.20 -13.15 -5.13
CA GLY A 30 15.43 -11.97 -5.96
C GLY A 30 15.98 -10.77 -5.17
N PRO A 31 16.19 -9.62 -5.83
CA PRO A 31 16.67 -8.41 -5.17
C PRO A 31 15.63 -7.83 -4.19
N ALA A 32 16.10 -7.24 -3.09
CA ALA A 32 15.24 -6.57 -2.12
C ALA A 32 14.49 -5.38 -2.75
N PRO A 33 13.20 -5.20 -2.44
CA PRO A 33 12.43 -4.07 -2.94
C PRO A 33 12.96 -2.76 -2.33
N THR A 34 13.14 -1.75 -3.18
CA THR A 34 13.43 -0.37 -2.74
C THR A 34 12.14 0.38 -2.42
N ASN A 35 12.24 1.47 -1.65
CA ASN A 35 11.12 2.36 -1.30
C ASN A 35 9.94 1.62 -0.63
N THR A 36 10.22 0.93 0.48
CA THR A 36 9.23 0.14 1.24
C THR A 36 8.35 0.99 2.16
N SER A 37 8.57 2.29 2.23
CA SER A 37 7.75 3.22 3.01
C SER A 37 6.36 3.39 2.40
N HIS A 38 5.34 3.42 3.25
CA HIS A 38 3.98 3.79 2.87
C HIS A 38 3.88 5.22 2.32
N LYS A 39 4.87 6.09 2.55
CA LYS A 39 4.88 7.46 2.02
C LYS A 39 5.53 7.57 0.63
N ASP A 40 6.33 6.58 0.24
CA ASP A 40 7.14 6.66 -0.99
C ASP A 40 6.47 5.96 -2.18
N CYS A 41 5.44 5.15 -1.94
CA CYS A 41 4.64 4.54 -3.00
C CYS A 41 3.71 5.57 -3.67
N ALA A 42 3.14 5.22 -4.83
CA ALA A 42 2.26 6.13 -5.57
C ALA A 42 1.06 6.62 -4.74
N LEU A 43 0.43 5.73 -3.97
CA LEU A 43 -0.66 6.09 -3.07
C LEU A 43 -0.18 7.03 -1.97
N GLY A 44 0.93 6.71 -1.31
CA GLY A 44 1.55 7.54 -0.27
C GLY A 44 1.89 8.95 -0.75
N LYS A 45 2.54 9.05 -1.90
CA LYS A 45 2.87 10.35 -2.53
C LYS A 45 1.60 11.15 -2.78
N TRP A 46 0.56 10.52 -3.34
CA TRP A 46 -0.71 11.21 -3.53
C TRP A 46 -1.32 11.69 -2.19
N MET A 47 -1.34 10.82 -1.17
CA MET A 47 -1.86 11.15 0.15
C MET A 47 -1.14 12.34 0.79
N TYR A 48 0.18 12.29 0.87
CA TYR A 48 0.95 13.20 1.71
C TYR A 48 1.59 14.37 0.94
N GLN A 49 1.80 14.25 -0.37
CA GLN A 49 2.50 15.25 -1.18
C GLN A 49 1.60 15.93 -2.21
N GLU A 50 0.55 15.26 -2.68
CA GLU A 50 -0.32 15.79 -3.75
C GLU A 50 -1.68 16.31 -3.26
N GLY A 51 -1.85 16.41 -1.94
CA GLY A 51 -3.01 17.05 -1.31
C GLY A 51 -4.13 16.10 -0.89
N GLY A 52 -3.99 14.78 -1.08
CA GLY A 52 -5.03 13.81 -0.72
C GLY A 52 -5.46 13.89 0.75
N MET A 53 -4.50 13.94 1.69
CA MET A 53 -4.78 14.08 3.12
C MET A 53 -5.30 15.48 3.49
N SER A 54 -4.83 16.53 2.82
CA SER A 54 -5.31 17.89 3.09
C SER A 54 -6.77 18.07 2.70
N GLU A 55 -7.20 17.47 1.59
CA GLU A 55 -8.55 17.63 1.05
C GLU A 55 -9.53 16.60 1.64
N TYR A 56 -9.08 15.36 1.83
CA TYR A 56 -9.94 14.23 2.19
C TYR A 56 -9.63 13.60 3.55
N GLY A 57 -8.64 14.08 4.30
CA GLY A 57 -8.20 13.47 5.56
C GLY A 57 -9.25 13.45 6.68
N THR A 58 -10.32 14.23 6.56
CA THR A 58 -11.47 14.18 7.47
C THR A 58 -12.43 13.03 7.16
N LEU A 59 -12.41 12.51 5.92
CA LEU A 59 -13.29 11.42 5.50
C LEU A 59 -12.92 10.10 6.21
N PRO A 60 -13.90 9.35 6.73
CA PRO A 60 -13.66 8.06 7.36
C PRO A 60 -12.92 7.07 6.44
N GLU A 61 -13.23 7.08 5.15
CA GLU A 61 -12.59 6.23 4.14
C GLU A 61 -11.11 6.56 3.99
N MET A 62 -10.74 7.85 3.98
CA MET A 62 -9.35 8.28 3.86
C MET A 62 -8.54 7.89 5.09
N LYS A 63 -9.08 8.11 6.30
CA LYS A 63 -8.45 7.67 7.56
C LYS A 63 -8.29 6.15 7.62
N SER A 64 -9.28 5.41 7.11
CA SER A 64 -9.19 3.95 7.04
C SER A 64 -8.13 3.51 6.03
N LEU A 65 -8.08 4.14 4.87
CA LEU A 65 -7.10 3.85 3.84
C LEU A 65 -5.68 4.10 4.34
N GLU A 66 -5.41 5.26 4.94
CA GLU A 66 -4.11 5.63 5.51
C GLU A 66 -3.64 4.60 6.55
N ARG A 67 -4.53 4.23 7.49
CA ARG A 67 -4.21 3.25 8.55
C ARG A 67 -3.89 1.87 7.97
N GLN A 68 -4.77 1.33 7.12
CA GLN A 68 -4.58 0.01 6.51
C GLN A 68 -3.31 -0.02 5.64
N HIS A 69 -3.07 1.03 4.88
CA HIS A 69 -1.89 1.18 4.04
C HIS A 69 -0.59 1.24 4.86
N THR A 70 -0.59 1.97 5.98
CA THR A 70 0.55 2.03 6.89
C THR A 70 0.85 0.65 7.49
N GLN A 71 -0.17 -0.01 8.01
CA GLN A 71 -0.02 -1.36 8.60
C GLN A 71 0.48 -2.40 7.60
N PHE A 72 0.01 -2.34 6.35
CA PHE A 72 0.49 -3.19 5.27
C PHE A 72 1.99 -2.99 5.06
N HIS A 73 2.45 -1.75 4.89
CA HIS A 73 3.87 -1.45 4.65
C HIS A 73 4.78 -1.73 5.86
N ASP A 74 4.27 -1.64 7.09
CA ASP A 74 5.03 -2.05 8.27
C ASP A 74 5.20 -3.57 8.34
N THR A 75 4.15 -4.32 7.97
CA THR A 75 4.19 -5.80 7.93
C THR A 75 5.13 -6.29 6.82
N VAL A 76 5.10 -5.61 5.68
CA VAL A 76 6.06 -5.74 4.59
C VAL A 76 7.50 -5.61 5.04
N ARG A 77 7.82 -4.58 5.85
CA ARG A 77 9.18 -4.33 6.30
C ARG A 77 9.65 -5.48 7.19
N LYS A 78 8.79 -5.93 8.10
CA LYS A 78 9.05 -7.11 8.94
C LYS A 78 9.30 -8.38 8.12
N ALA A 79 8.53 -8.61 7.05
CA ALA A 79 8.76 -9.75 6.17
C ALA A 79 10.13 -9.68 5.48
N ILE A 80 10.54 -8.47 5.07
CA ILE A 80 11.87 -8.24 4.49
C ILE A 80 12.97 -8.51 5.51
N ASP A 81 12.84 -7.96 6.73
CA ASP A 81 13.83 -8.10 7.80
C ASP A 81 14.01 -9.58 8.20
N LEU A 82 12.92 -10.35 8.33
CA LEU A 82 12.97 -11.79 8.63
C LEU A 82 13.66 -12.58 7.53
N HIS A 83 13.30 -12.34 6.28
CA HIS A 83 13.92 -13.00 5.14
C HIS A 83 15.43 -12.69 5.07
N SER A 84 15.82 -11.43 5.29
CA SER A 84 17.22 -11.01 5.36
C SER A 84 17.98 -11.61 6.55
N ALA A 85 17.30 -11.92 7.65
CA ALA A 85 17.87 -12.63 8.79
C ALA A 85 17.94 -14.16 8.59
N GLY A 86 17.47 -14.68 7.45
CA GLY A 86 17.47 -16.12 7.14
C GLY A 86 16.22 -16.87 7.59
N ASP A 87 15.24 -16.20 8.22
CA ASP A 87 13.98 -16.81 8.63
C ASP A 87 12.93 -16.75 7.51
N GLN A 88 13.12 -17.66 6.56
CA GLN A 88 12.30 -17.78 5.35
C GLN A 88 10.83 -18.10 5.68
N ASP A 89 10.61 -19.03 6.60
CA ASP A 89 9.26 -19.49 6.96
C ASP A 89 8.45 -18.38 7.62
N ALA A 90 9.05 -17.60 8.53
CA ALA A 90 8.36 -16.48 9.16
C ALA A 90 8.07 -15.35 8.15
N ALA A 91 8.98 -15.08 7.22
CA ALA A 91 8.77 -14.09 6.16
C ALA A 91 7.58 -14.45 5.26
N TRP A 92 7.48 -15.72 4.84
CA TRP A 92 6.35 -16.22 4.04
C TRP A 92 5.02 -16.20 4.82
N LYS A 93 5.03 -16.53 6.12
CA LYS A 93 3.84 -16.38 6.97
C LYS A 93 3.34 -14.94 7.05
N LEU A 94 4.26 -13.97 7.16
CA LEU A 94 3.87 -12.56 7.10
C LEU A 94 3.32 -12.18 5.74
N TYR A 95 3.91 -12.67 4.64
CA TYR A 95 3.37 -12.44 3.31
C TYR A 95 1.93 -12.95 3.16
N GLU A 96 1.61 -14.14 3.67
CA GLU A 96 0.24 -14.65 3.66
C GLU A 96 -0.73 -13.73 4.42
N SER A 97 -0.29 -13.15 5.55
CA SER A 97 -1.09 -12.18 6.31
C SER A 97 -1.34 -10.85 5.56
N LEU A 98 -0.51 -10.51 4.58
CA LEU A 98 -0.67 -9.30 3.76
C LEU A 98 -1.83 -9.42 2.76
N LYS A 99 -2.20 -10.63 2.33
CA LYS A 99 -3.26 -10.85 1.33
C LYS A 99 -4.61 -10.23 1.74
N PRO A 100 -5.15 -10.51 2.94
CA PRO A 100 -6.40 -9.86 3.37
C PRO A 100 -6.26 -8.35 3.57
N MET A 101 -5.11 -7.85 4.03
CA MET A 101 -4.85 -6.41 4.16
C MET A 101 -4.87 -5.71 2.79
N SER A 102 -4.24 -6.33 1.80
CA SER A 102 -4.20 -5.86 0.42
C SER A 102 -5.61 -5.80 -0.19
N ALA A 103 -6.40 -6.86 0.00
CA ALA A 103 -7.80 -6.88 -0.45
C ALA A 103 -8.64 -5.74 0.18
N GLU A 104 -8.43 -5.44 1.46
CA GLU A 104 -9.12 -4.34 2.13
C GLU A 104 -8.70 -2.97 1.60
N ILE A 105 -7.40 -2.75 1.34
CA ILE A 105 -6.91 -1.52 0.69
C ILE A 105 -7.59 -1.32 -0.67
N MET A 106 -7.66 -2.37 -1.50
CA MET A 106 -8.33 -2.31 -2.80
C MET A 106 -9.81 -1.93 -2.69
N ARG A 107 -10.51 -2.53 -1.73
CA ARG A 107 -11.92 -2.24 -1.47
C ARG A 107 -12.13 -0.78 -1.03
N ILE A 108 -11.28 -0.27 -0.13
CA ILE A 108 -11.38 1.12 0.34
C ILE A 108 -11.08 2.10 -0.81
N ILE A 109 -10.12 1.80 -1.69
CA ILE A 109 -9.84 2.61 -2.88
C ILE A 109 -11.09 2.73 -3.76
N ASP A 110 -11.80 1.63 -4.02
CA ASP A 110 -13.01 1.65 -4.86
C ASP A 110 -14.14 2.47 -4.22
N VAL A 111 -14.35 2.32 -2.90
CA VAL A 111 -15.35 3.09 -2.14
C VAL A 111 -15.01 4.58 -2.14
N PHE A 112 -13.76 4.92 -1.85
CA PHE A 112 -13.29 6.30 -1.85
C PHE A 112 -13.41 6.93 -3.24
N ASN A 113 -12.99 6.22 -4.30
CA ASN A 113 -13.09 6.68 -5.67
C ASN A 113 -14.54 6.97 -6.07
N THR A 114 -15.47 6.11 -5.69
CA THR A 114 -16.91 6.31 -5.94
C THR A 114 -17.42 7.56 -5.22
N LYS A 115 -16.91 7.84 -4.02
CA LYS A 115 -17.35 8.98 -3.20
C LYS A 115 -16.88 10.33 -3.75
N ILE A 116 -15.65 10.43 -4.25
CA ILE A 116 -15.09 11.70 -4.75
C ILE A 116 -15.47 12.04 -6.20
N ASN A 117 -16.05 11.07 -6.93
CA ASN A 117 -16.54 11.24 -8.30
C ASN A 117 -18.08 11.34 -8.39
N ARG A 118 -18.77 11.41 -7.25
CA ARG A 118 -20.19 11.78 -7.17
C ARG A 118 -20.32 13.28 -7.03
#